data_AF-A0A0D3H7M1-F1
#
_entry.id   AF-A0A0D3H7M1-F1
#
_cell.length_a   1.000
_cell.length_b   1.000
_cell.length_c   1.000
_cell.angle_alpha   90.00
_cell.angle_beta   90.00
_cell.angle_gamma   90.00
#
_symmetry.space_group_name_H-M   'P 1'
#
loop_
_entity.id
_entity.type
_entity.pdbx_description
1 polymer ?
#
loop_
_entity_poly.entity_id
_entity_poly.type
_entity_poly.pdbx_seq_one_letter_code
_entity_poly.pdbx_strand_id
1 'polypeptide(L)'
;MYTFRNGDKRSGDWDSGTLKTPLSPTDPSVQRAVQAAQLAAENAFHLPRVDEQVHKAVMAANRAATAARVAAIKAVQNRMDGKFCDTYV
;
A
#
# COMPACT_ATOMS: atom_id res chain seq x y z
N MET A 1 13.02 2.82 22.64
CA MET A 1 12.59 3.01 24.04
C MET A 1 11.36 2.15 24.26
N TYR A 2 11.41 1.19 25.18
CA TYR A 2 10.26 0.33 25.47
C TYR A 2 9.57 0.82 26.73
N THR A 3 8.26 1.03 26.64
CA THR A 3 7.41 1.40 27.78
C THR A 3 6.73 0.15 28.30
N PHE A 4 7.03 -0.23 29.53
CA PHE A 4 6.41 -1.36 30.19
C PHE A 4 5.03 -0.97 30.75
N ARG A 5 4.17 -1.96 31.00
CA ARG A 5 2.83 -1.74 31.57
C ARG A 5 2.86 -1.02 32.93
N ASN A 6 3.96 -1.13 33.66
CA ASN A 6 4.19 -0.44 34.92
C ASN A 6 4.60 1.04 34.75
N GLY A 7 4.76 1.53 33.51
CA GLY A 7 5.19 2.89 33.21
C GLY A 7 6.72 3.05 33.10
N ASP A 8 7.50 2.03 33.45
CA ASP A 8 8.96 2.08 33.32
C ASP A 8 9.34 2.18 31.85
N LYS A 9 10.33 3.03 31.57
CA LYS A 9 10.90 3.16 30.24
C LYS A 9 12.33 2.69 30.26
N ARG A 10 12.65 1.69 29.43
CA ARG A 10 14.00 1.13 29.33
C ARG A 10 14.47 1.14 27.89
N SER A 11 15.78 1.24 27.72
CA SER A 11 16.49 1.27 26.45
C SER A 11 17.79 0.48 26.56
N GLY A 12 18.30 -0.03 25.44
CA GLY A 12 19.49 -0.87 25.42
C GLY A 12 19.29 -2.20 24.72
N ASP A 13 20.29 -3.07 24.81
CA ASP A 13 20.30 -4.37 24.14
C ASP A 13 19.50 -5.42 24.92
N TRP A 14 18.53 -6.02 24.25
CA TRP A 14 17.66 -7.06 24.81
C TRP A 14 18.05 -8.41 24.24
N ASP A 15 18.13 -9.41 25.12
CA ASP A 15 18.36 -10.80 24.76
C ASP A 15 17.36 -11.68 25.52
N SER A 16 16.53 -12.41 24.78
CA SER A 16 15.44 -13.24 25.31
C SER A 16 14.59 -12.57 26.40
N GLY A 17 14.30 -11.27 26.26
CA GLY A 17 13.50 -10.50 27.23
C GLY A 17 14.26 -9.97 28.45
N THR A 18 15.58 -10.21 28.54
CA THR A 18 16.46 -9.64 29.55
C THR A 18 17.28 -8.48 28.95
N LEU A 19 17.30 -7.33 29.63
CA LEU A 19 18.10 -6.17 29.23
C LEU A 19 19.56 -6.38 29.66
N LYS A 20 20.44 -6.64 28.69
CA LYS A 20 21.88 -6.91 28.91
C LYS A 20 22.67 -5.62 29.11
N THR A 21 22.42 -4.64 28.25
CA THR A 21 23.17 -3.38 28.23
C THR A 21 22.18 -2.23 28.40
N PRO A 22 21.83 -1.83 29.63
CA PRO A 22 20.90 -0.73 29.85
C PRO A 22 21.52 0.59 29.36
N LEU A 23 20.86 1.24 28.41
CA LEU A 23 21.16 2.59 27.96
C LEU A 23 20.23 3.57 28.67
N SER A 24 20.79 4.71 29.09
CA SER A 24 19.99 5.77 29.68
C SER A 24 18.90 6.22 28.69
N PRO A 25 17.64 6.39 29.13
CA PRO A 25 16.59 6.95 28.28
C PRO A 25 16.91 8.36 27.75
N THR A 26 17.83 9.07 28.41
CA THR A 26 18.33 10.39 28.02
C THR A 26 19.56 10.31 27.12
N ASP A 27 20.00 9.11 26.75
CA ASP A 27 21.13 8.94 25.85
C ASP A 27 20.84 9.57 24.48
N PRO A 28 21.71 10.46 23.97
CA PRO A 28 21.53 11.14 22.69
C PRO A 28 21.37 10.17 21.49
N SER A 29 21.91 8.96 21.58
CA SER A 29 21.74 7.93 20.56
C SER A 29 20.30 7.39 20.54
N VAL A 30 19.72 7.11 21.71
CA VAL A 30 18.36 6.63 21.87
C VAL A 30 17.36 7.71 21.43
N GLN A 31 17.59 8.97 21.80
CA GLN A 31 16.74 10.08 21.38
C GLN A 31 16.73 10.27 19.86
N ARG A 32 17.91 10.27 19.23
CA ARG A 32 18.01 10.37 17.76
C ARG A 32 17.33 9.19 17.06
N ALA A 33 17.52 7.97 17.56
CA ALA A 33 16.88 6.80 16.98
C ALA A 33 15.35 6.86 17.08
N VAL A 34 14.81 7.33 18.22
CA VAL A 34 13.37 7.50 18.41
C VAL A 34 12.80 8.60 17.50
N GLN A 35 13.46 9.75 17.40
CA GLN A 35 13.04 10.83 16.50
C GLN A 35 13.08 10.39 15.03
N ALA A 36 14.14 9.70 14.61
CA ALA A 36 14.25 9.18 13.25
C ALA A 36 13.14 8.16 12.93
N ALA A 37 12.79 7.29 13.87
CA ALA A 37 11.69 6.34 13.71
C ALA A 37 10.32 7.03 13.61
N GLN A 38 10.09 8.07 14.41
CA GLN A 38 8.86 8.89 14.33
C GLN A 38 8.75 9.60 12.98
N LEU A 39 9.82 10.27 12.54
CA LEU A 39 9.87 10.95 11.25
C LEU A 39 9.65 9.98 10.08
N ALA A 40 10.24 8.77 10.15
CA ALA A 40 10.01 7.74 9.15
C ALA A 40 8.55 7.25 9.13
N ALA A 41 7.91 7.11 10.30
CA ALA A 41 6.51 6.73 10.40
C ALA A 41 5.58 7.82 9.84
N GLU A 42 5.85 9.09 10.12
CA GLU A 42 5.13 10.24 9.56
C GLU A 42 5.27 10.28 8.03
N ASN A 43 6.49 10.16 7.51
CA ASN A 43 6.74 10.12 6.07
C ASN A 43 6.05 8.94 5.38
N ALA A 44 6.00 7.76 6.03
CA ALA A 44 5.29 6.61 5.51
C ALA A 44 3.77 6.82 5.47
N PHE A 45 3.21 7.58 6.43
CA PHE A 45 1.80 7.99 6.40
C PHE A 45 1.51 8.97 5.26
N HIS A 46 2.47 9.82 4.90
CA HIS A 46 2.37 10.76 3.78
C HIS A 46 2.61 10.14 2.40
N LEU A 47 2.95 8.85 2.30
CA LEU A 47 3.01 8.18 1.01
C LEU A 47 1.58 8.11 0.43
N PRO A 48 1.34 8.61 -0.79
CA PRO A 48 0.04 8.51 -1.43
C PRO A 48 -0.36 7.03 -1.45
N ARG A 49 -1.52 6.70 -0.85
CA ARG A 49 -2.06 5.35 -0.92
C ARG A 49 -2.28 5.01 -2.40
N VAL A 50 -1.41 4.16 -2.94
CA VAL A 50 -1.43 3.73 -4.34
C VAL A 50 -2.72 2.95 -4.67
N ASP A 51 -3.50 2.58 -3.65
CA ASP A 51 -4.82 1.97 -3.74
C ASP A 51 -5.75 2.69 -4.71
N GLU A 52 -5.78 4.03 -4.72
CA GLU A 52 -6.70 4.76 -5.60
C GLU A 52 -6.29 4.68 -7.08
N GLN A 53 -4.98 4.69 -7.35
CA GLN A 53 -4.45 4.54 -8.70
C GLN A 53 -4.66 3.11 -9.23
N VAL A 54 -4.44 2.11 -8.38
CA VAL A 54 -4.68 0.70 -8.71
C VAL A 54 -6.17 0.46 -8.94
N HIS A 55 -7.04 0.99 -8.09
CA HIS A 55 -8.49 0.86 -8.25
C HIS A 55 -8.98 1.47 -9.57
N LYS A 56 -8.50 2.67 -9.91
CA LYS A 56 -8.80 3.33 -11.20
C LYS A 56 -8.31 2.49 -12.39
N ALA A 57 -7.10 1.95 -12.32
CA ALA A 57 -6.55 1.09 -13.37
C ALA A 57 -7.37 -0.20 -13.57
N VAL A 58 -7.73 -0.88 -12.47
CA VAL A 58 -8.55 -2.09 -12.50
C VAL A 58 -9.95 -1.81 -13.07
N MET A 59 -10.58 -0.69 -12.69
CA MET A 59 -11.87 -0.29 -13.25
C MET A 59 -11.79 -0.04 -14.75
N ALA A 60 -10.76 0.66 -15.23
CA ALA A 60 -10.56 0.94 -16.64
C ALA A 60 -10.38 -0.36 -17.45
N ALA A 61 -9.57 -1.29 -16.95
CA ALA A 61 -9.35 -2.59 -17.57
C ALA A 61 -10.65 -3.41 -17.65
N ASN A 62 -11.45 -3.46 -16.58
CA ASN A 62 -12.73 -4.18 -16.58
C ASN A 62 -13.75 -3.59 -17.56
N ARG A 63 -13.79 -2.25 -17.68
CA ARG A 63 -14.63 -1.58 -18.70
C ARG A 63 -14.20 -1.97 -20.11
N ALA A 64 -12.90 -1.95 -20.39
CA ALA A 64 -12.37 -2.34 -21.69
C ALA A 64 -12.67 -3.82 -22.02
N ALA A 65 -12.47 -4.73 -21.06
CA ALA A 65 -12.77 -6.15 -21.24
C ALA A 65 -14.26 -6.38 -21.52
N THR A 66 -15.15 -5.69 -20.81
CA THR A 66 -16.60 -5.77 -21.03
C THR A 66 -16.99 -5.24 -22.41
N ALA A 67 -16.42 -4.09 -22.83
CA ALA A 67 -16.65 -3.53 -24.15
C ALA A 67 -16.17 -4.48 -25.27
N ALA A 68 -14.98 -5.07 -25.12
CA ALA A 68 -14.46 -6.07 -26.05
C ALA A 68 -15.38 -7.30 -26.15
N ARG A 69 -15.89 -7.77 -25.00
CA ARG A 69 -16.85 -8.88 -24.95
C ARG A 69 -18.13 -8.56 -25.72
N VAL A 70 -18.69 -7.37 -25.48
CA VAL A 70 -19.90 -6.89 -26.17
C VAL A 70 -19.64 -6.73 -27.66
N ALA A 71 -18.51 -6.17 -28.06
CA ALA A 71 -18.14 -6.01 -29.47
C ALA A 71 -17.99 -7.37 -30.16
N ALA A 72 -17.35 -8.35 -29.52
CA ALA A 72 -17.23 -9.70 -30.04
C ALA A 72 -18.60 -10.39 -30.20
N ILE A 73 -19.48 -10.27 -29.20
CA ILE A 73 -20.84 -10.83 -29.27
C ILE A 73 -21.63 -10.17 -30.40
N LYS A 74 -21.58 -8.83 -30.50
CA LYS A 74 -22.24 -8.09 -31.60
C LYS A 74 -21.68 -8.47 -32.97
N ALA A 75 -20.38 -8.67 -33.10
CA ALA A 75 -19.76 -9.12 -34.35
C ALA A 75 -20.27 -10.52 -34.76
N VAL A 76 -20.44 -11.43 -33.80
CA VAL A 76 -21.04 -12.75 -34.06
C VAL A 76 -22.50 -12.62 -34.46
N GLN A 77 -23.29 -11.80 -33.76
CA GLN A 77 -24.70 -11.56 -34.09
C GLN A 77 -24.87 -10.94 -35.48
N ASN A 78 -24.11 -9.88 -35.80
CA ASN A 78 -24.14 -9.23 -37.11
C ASN A 78 -23.77 -10.19 -38.26
N ARG A 79 -22.89 -11.17 -38.02
CA ARG A 79 -22.59 -12.23 -38.99
C ARG A 79 -23.78 -13.14 -39.25
N MET A 80 -24.62 -13.41 -38.24
CA MET A 80 -25.84 -14.21 -38.41
C MET A 80 -26.95 -13.43 -39.12
N ASP A 81 -27.03 -12.11 -38.91
CA ASP A 81 -28.04 -11.23 -39.50
C ASP A 81 -27.64 -10.64 -40.89
N GLY A 82 -26.45 -10.97 -41.41
CA GLY A 82 -26.03 -10.66 -42.78
C GLY A 82 -25.74 -9.18 -43.09
N LYS A 83 -25.60 -8.30 -42.08
CA LYS A 83 -25.23 -6.89 -42.29
C LYS A 83 -23.88 -6.59 -41.64
N PHE A 84 -22.84 -6.50 -42.48
CA PHE A 84 -21.53 -6.00 -42.08
C PHE A 84 -21.67 -4.55 -41.60
N CYS A 85 -21.42 -4.31 -40.32
CA CYS A 85 -21.27 -2.96 -39.80
C CYS A 85 -19.79 -2.59 -39.87
N ASP A 86 -19.42 -1.77 -40.85
CA ASP A 86 -18.17 -1.02 -40.82
C ASP A 86 -18.20 -0.05 -39.64
N THR A 87 -17.37 -0.30 -38.64
CA THR A 87 -17.05 0.69 -37.60
C THR A 87 -15.55 0.94 -37.62
N TYR A 88 -15.12 1.79 -38.55
CA TYR A 88 -13.95 2.65 -38.40
C TYR A 88 -14.46 4.10 -38.38
N VAL A 89 -14.42 4.74 -37.21
CA VAL A 89 -13.86 6.07 -36.85
C VAL A 89 -14.22 6.33 -35.39
#